data_AF-A0AAE0I1T0-F1
#
_entry.id   AF-A0AAE0I1T0-F1
#
_cell.length_a   1.000
_cell.length_b   1.000
_cell.length_c   1.000
_cell.angle_alpha   90.00
_cell.angle_beta   90.00
_cell.angle_gamma   90.00
#
_symmetry.space_group_name_H-M   'P 1'
#
loop_
_entity.id
_entity.type
_entity.pdbx_description
1 polymer ?
#
loop_
_entity_poly.entity_id
_entity_poly.type
_entity_poly.pdbx_seq_one_letter_code
_entity_poly.pdbx_strand_id
1 'polypeptide(L)'
;MHTAAVLIFDKQTLSLRREWRCCTPATTAPTAAAAAAATPTAISSSSSENTARFALTRCAHAAALLGARYAAHYLASYYLLVKMLRPSAADFSPDSQGLLPLTARDLGLRAYVAGAWLVDTSVLLAEVHDIFSAVFVWALAWDAAAEWMGPPPLFGRIREARSVRWFWGVFWYRLHVAVFDAYMPAVLRRRVASPRDSSTRRSTMVVGAALLRTLWMFAMSAVLHMAASWVVVGTLNAKGELFFFLGNYVVCVVETVNLVGSPGWSNASSNRRGTMSNS
;
A
#
# COMPACT_ATOMS: atom_id res chain seq x y z
N MET A 1 14.08 3.81 0.25
CA MET A 1 14.07 3.42 -1.17
C MET A 1 13.79 4.61 -2.12
N HIS A 2 14.63 5.65 -2.29
CA HIS A 2 15.94 6.07 -1.76
C HIS A 2 17.08 5.04 -1.65
N THR A 3 16.90 3.82 -2.14
CA THR A 3 17.84 2.71 -1.90
C THR A 3 18.15 1.90 -3.16
N ALA A 4 17.48 2.16 -4.30
CA ALA A 4 17.95 1.67 -5.60
C ALA A 4 18.99 2.62 -6.25
N ALA A 5 19.03 3.90 -5.85
CA ALA A 5 19.96 4.90 -6.39
C ALA A 5 21.25 5.11 -5.55
N VAL A 6 21.36 4.47 -4.38
CA VAL A 6 22.51 4.65 -3.43
C VAL A 6 23.40 3.40 -3.36
N LEU A 7 23.23 2.44 -4.28
CA LEU A 7 24.09 1.25 -4.33
C LEU A 7 25.40 1.52 -5.08
N ILE A 8 26.32 2.26 -4.46
CA ILE A 8 27.76 2.05 -4.66
C ILE A 8 28.49 2.30 -3.32
N PHE A 9 29.16 1.25 -2.84
CA PHE A 9 30.02 1.16 -1.65
C PHE A 9 29.29 1.03 -0.30
N ASP A 10 29.38 -0.15 0.33
CA ASP A 10 30.43 -0.38 1.33
C ASP A 10 30.48 -1.86 1.74
N LYS A 11 31.70 -2.37 1.89
CA LYS A 11 32.03 -3.73 2.31
C LYS A 11 32.26 -3.70 3.82
N GLN A 12 31.26 -4.06 4.61
CA GLN A 12 31.43 -4.73 5.91
C GLN A 12 30.10 -4.68 6.66
N THR A 13 29.50 -5.83 6.97
CA THR A 13 28.94 -6.17 8.29
C THR A 13 28.23 -7.51 8.23
N LEU A 14 29.05 -8.57 8.18
CA LEU A 14 28.63 -9.91 8.58
C LEU A 14 28.92 -10.08 10.07
N SER A 15 27.93 -9.82 10.92
CA SER A 15 27.74 -10.57 12.16
C SER A 15 26.40 -10.17 12.77
N LEU A 16 25.44 -11.10 12.76
CA LEU A 16 24.52 -11.43 13.87
C LEU A 16 23.32 -12.18 13.30
N ARG A 17 23.50 -13.50 13.19
CA ARG A 17 22.41 -14.48 13.19
C ARG A 17 22.13 -14.89 14.63
N ARG A 18 20.82 -15.02 14.93
CA ARG A 18 20.14 -15.89 15.91
C ARG A 18 19.32 -15.10 16.92
N GLU A 19 18.01 -15.14 16.72
CA GLU A 19 17.01 -15.70 17.65
C GLU A 19 15.64 -15.05 17.39
N TRP A 20 14.81 -15.72 16.59
CA TRP A 20 13.37 -15.51 16.58
C TRP A 20 12.73 -16.83 16.98
N ARG A 21 12.42 -16.99 18.28
CA ARG A 21 11.54 -18.04 18.76
C ARG A 21 10.10 -17.58 18.52
N CYS A 22 9.34 -18.45 17.83
CA CYS A 22 7.92 -18.28 17.57
C CYS A 22 7.14 -18.02 18.86
N CYS A 23 6.47 -16.87 18.94
CA CYS A 23 5.31 -16.72 19.79
C CYS A 23 4.11 -17.32 19.05
N THR A 24 3.68 -18.51 19.47
CA THR A 24 2.36 -19.06 19.18
C THR A 24 1.29 -18.17 19.82
N PRO A 25 0.36 -17.58 19.06
CA PRO A 25 -0.84 -17.00 19.66
C PRO A 25 -1.79 -18.13 20.06
N ALA A 26 -2.28 -18.07 21.30
CA ALA A 26 -3.30 -18.96 21.83
C ALA A 26 -4.55 -18.91 20.96
N THR A 27 -4.75 -19.95 20.15
CA THR A 27 -5.98 -20.20 19.40
C THR A 27 -6.99 -20.83 20.35
N THR A 28 -8.07 -20.12 20.66
CA THR A 28 -9.30 -20.75 21.17
C THR A 28 -9.80 -21.71 20.10
N ALA A 29 -9.66 -23.01 20.38
CA ALA A 29 -10.06 -24.09 19.50
C ALA A 29 -11.57 -24.03 19.22
N PRO A 30 -12.01 -24.03 17.95
CA PRO A 30 -13.39 -24.37 17.64
C PRO A 30 -13.63 -25.84 18.01
N THR A 31 -14.74 -26.10 18.67
CA THR A 31 -15.20 -27.43 19.11
C THR A 31 -15.24 -28.40 17.92
N ALA A 32 -14.34 -29.40 17.96
CA ALA A 32 -14.08 -30.41 16.92
C ALA A 32 -15.23 -31.43 16.69
N ALA A 33 -16.45 -31.17 17.17
CA ALA A 33 -17.53 -32.15 17.18
C ALA A 33 -18.47 -32.08 15.96
N ALA A 34 -18.33 -31.12 15.06
CA ALA A 34 -19.24 -30.96 13.90
C ALA A 34 -18.59 -31.25 12.53
N ALA A 35 -17.31 -31.59 12.45
CA ALA A 35 -16.59 -31.78 11.19
C ALA A 35 -16.52 -33.25 10.70
N ALA A 36 -17.09 -34.21 11.44
CA ALA A 36 -16.85 -35.64 11.22
C ALA A 36 -17.85 -36.37 10.27
N ALA A 37 -18.74 -35.66 9.56
CA ALA A 37 -19.76 -36.30 8.71
C ALA A 37 -19.89 -35.69 7.30
N ALA A 38 -18.88 -34.98 6.80
CA ALA A 38 -18.82 -34.63 5.39
C ALA A 38 -18.17 -35.79 4.62
N THR A 39 -19.00 -36.69 4.10
CA THR A 39 -18.62 -37.65 3.07
C THR A 39 -17.81 -36.92 1.98
N PRO A 40 -16.64 -37.44 1.55
CA PRO A 40 -15.89 -36.84 0.44
C PRO A 40 -16.72 -36.97 -0.83
N THR A 41 -17.60 -35.99 -1.06
CA THR A 41 -18.34 -35.82 -2.30
C THR A 41 -17.30 -35.70 -3.39
N ALA A 42 -17.32 -36.65 -4.34
CA ALA A 42 -16.39 -36.71 -5.45
C ALA A 42 -16.12 -35.31 -6.00
N ILE A 43 -14.88 -34.83 -5.85
CA ILE A 43 -14.44 -33.54 -6.38
C ILE A 43 -14.71 -33.62 -7.88
N SER A 44 -15.71 -32.87 -8.34
CA SER A 44 -16.12 -32.92 -9.74
C SER A 44 -14.95 -32.44 -10.60
N SER A 45 -14.62 -33.18 -11.66
CA SER A 45 -13.57 -32.84 -12.62
C SER A 45 -13.68 -31.40 -13.15
N SER A 46 -14.90 -30.86 -13.21
CA SER A 46 -15.19 -29.47 -13.56
C SER A 46 -14.54 -28.43 -12.65
N SER A 47 -14.30 -28.73 -11.37
CA SER A 47 -13.66 -27.80 -10.43
C SER A 47 -12.16 -27.65 -10.70
N SER A 48 -11.47 -28.76 -10.99
CA SER A 48 -10.03 -28.75 -11.31
C SER A 48 -9.72 -28.04 -12.63
N GLU A 49 -10.58 -28.19 -13.63
CA GLU A 49 -10.40 -27.52 -14.92
C GLU A 49 -10.55 -26.00 -14.78
N ASN A 50 -11.52 -25.55 -13.98
CA ASN A 50 -11.76 -24.13 -13.73
C ASN A 50 -10.60 -23.46 -12.97
N THR A 51 -10.00 -24.13 -11.98
CA THR A 51 -8.86 -23.59 -11.22
C THR A 51 -7.59 -23.51 -12.07
N ALA A 52 -7.32 -24.50 -12.91
CA ALA A 52 -6.18 -24.48 -13.83
C ALA A 52 -6.30 -23.34 -14.86
N ARG A 53 -7.49 -23.15 -15.44
CA ARG A 53 -7.76 -22.05 -16.38
C ARG A 53 -7.61 -20.68 -15.71
N PHE A 54 -8.08 -20.54 -14.48
CA PHE A 54 -7.89 -19.34 -13.68
C PHE A 54 -6.40 -19.03 -13.49
N ALA A 55 -5.62 -20.01 -13.01
CA ALA A 55 -4.18 -19.84 -12.78
C ALA A 55 -3.42 -19.50 -14.07
N LEU A 56 -3.71 -20.18 -15.19
CA LEU A 56 -3.09 -19.87 -16.48
C LEU A 56 -3.37 -18.43 -16.91
N THR A 57 -4.61 -17.97 -16.74
CA THR A 57 -5.01 -16.59 -17.07
C THR A 57 -4.22 -15.58 -16.24
N ARG A 58 -4.06 -15.85 -14.94
CA ARG A 58 -3.29 -15.00 -14.01
C ARG A 58 -1.80 -14.98 -14.35
N CYS A 59 -1.20 -16.14 -14.61
CA CYS A 59 0.19 -16.23 -15.04
C CYS A 59 0.44 -15.52 -16.37
N ALA A 60 -0.47 -15.64 -17.34
CA ALA A 60 -0.39 -14.95 -18.62
C ALA A 60 -0.47 -13.42 -18.44
N HIS A 61 -1.37 -12.94 -17.57
CA HIS A 61 -1.48 -11.51 -17.26
C HIS A 61 -0.21 -10.99 -16.56
N ALA A 62 0.33 -11.71 -15.57
CA ALA A 62 1.58 -11.35 -14.91
C ALA A 62 2.77 -11.31 -15.89
N ALA A 63 2.86 -12.27 -16.81
CA ALA A 63 3.89 -12.28 -17.86
C ALA A 63 3.74 -11.09 -18.82
N ALA A 64 2.52 -10.73 -19.19
CA ALA A 64 2.24 -9.56 -20.02
C ALA A 64 2.63 -8.25 -19.31
N LEU A 65 2.32 -8.12 -18.02
CA LEU A 65 2.73 -6.99 -17.18
C LEU A 65 4.26 -6.88 -17.09
N LEU A 66 4.96 -7.99 -16.88
CA LEU A 66 6.42 -8.04 -16.83
C LEU A 66 7.05 -7.59 -18.15
N GLY A 67 6.52 -8.10 -19.27
CA GLY A 67 6.96 -7.69 -20.61
C GLY A 67 6.72 -6.20 -20.86
N ALA A 68 5.54 -5.69 -20.50
CA ALA A 68 5.20 -4.27 -20.61
C ALA A 68 6.10 -3.40 -19.74
N ARG A 69 6.41 -3.83 -18.51
CA ARG A 69 7.33 -3.15 -17.59
C ARG A 69 8.73 -3.09 -18.16
N TYR A 70 9.24 -4.19 -18.68
CA TYR A 70 10.57 -4.25 -19.29
C TYR A 70 10.67 -3.32 -20.51
N ALA A 71 9.67 -3.36 -21.39
CA ALA A 71 9.60 -2.48 -22.56
C ALA A 71 9.49 -1.00 -22.17
N ALA A 72 8.62 -0.66 -21.21
CA ALA A 72 8.44 0.70 -20.72
C ALA A 72 9.72 1.21 -20.05
N HIS A 73 10.38 0.38 -19.23
CA HIS A 73 11.64 0.75 -18.60
C HIS A 73 12.71 0.99 -19.67
N TYR A 74 12.89 0.07 -20.61
CA TYR A 74 13.87 0.21 -21.70
C TYR A 74 13.65 1.47 -22.54
N LEU A 75 12.42 1.73 -22.95
CA LEU A 75 12.07 2.92 -23.75
C LEU A 75 12.22 4.21 -22.94
N ALA A 76 11.69 4.26 -21.72
CA ALA A 76 11.76 5.44 -20.87
C ALA A 76 13.20 5.74 -20.43
N SER A 77 13.96 4.72 -20.01
CA SER A 77 15.34 4.89 -19.59
C SER A 77 16.23 5.31 -20.75
N TYR A 78 16.04 4.74 -21.93
CA TYR A 78 16.84 5.12 -23.09
C TYR A 78 16.51 6.52 -23.60
N TYR A 79 15.22 6.86 -23.79
CA TYR A 79 14.85 8.14 -24.40
C TYR A 79 14.80 9.30 -23.40
N LEU A 80 14.21 9.14 -22.22
CA LEU A 80 13.99 10.26 -21.30
C LEU A 80 15.22 10.53 -20.43
N LEU A 81 15.84 9.50 -19.84
CA LEU A 81 17.01 9.69 -18.97
C LEU A 81 18.24 10.12 -19.79
N VAL A 82 18.61 9.37 -20.83
CA VAL A 82 19.88 9.63 -21.53
C VAL A 82 19.82 10.91 -22.37
N LYS A 83 18.73 11.15 -23.12
CA LYS A 83 18.68 12.29 -24.04
C LYS A 83 18.22 13.59 -23.41
N MET A 84 17.17 13.58 -22.57
CA MET A 84 16.57 14.82 -22.07
C MET A 84 17.17 15.28 -20.74
N LEU A 85 17.22 14.40 -19.74
CA LEU A 85 17.56 14.82 -18.38
C LEU A 85 19.06 14.76 -18.05
N ARG A 86 19.81 13.90 -18.78
CA ARG A 86 21.25 13.68 -18.59
C ARG A 86 21.61 13.56 -17.10
N PRO A 87 21.03 12.58 -16.38
CA PRO A 87 21.28 12.41 -14.96
C PRO A 87 22.76 12.13 -14.72
N SER A 88 23.29 12.67 -13.64
CA SER A 88 24.62 12.44 -13.12
C SER A 88 24.54 11.88 -11.70
N ALA A 89 25.61 11.26 -11.22
CA ALA A 89 25.67 10.79 -9.83
C ALA A 89 25.48 11.94 -8.82
N ALA A 90 25.92 13.15 -9.18
CA ALA A 90 25.76 14.34 -8.34
C ALA A 90 24.29 14.71 -8.11
N ASP A 91 23.41 14.46 -9.09
CA ASP A 91 21.97 14.78 -8.99
C ASP A 91 21.24 13.96 -7.91
N PHE A 92 21.85 12.87 -7.45
CA PHE A 92 21.34 11.99 -6.38
C PHE A 92 22.14 12.11 -5.09
N SER A 93 23.10 13.03 -5.03
CA SER A 93 23.89 13.31 -3.83
C SER A 93 23.01 13.82 -2.68
N PRO A 94 23.44 13.68 -1.41
CA PRO A 94 22.73 14.26 -0.27
C PRO A 94 22.45 15.76 -0.43
N ASP A 95 23.35 16.51 -1.06
CA ASP A 95 23.21 17.95 -1.29
C ASP A 95 22.04 18.27 -2.24
N SER A 96 21.77 17.38 -3.20
CA SER A 96 20.65 17.48 -4.14
C SER A 96 19.31 16.98 -3.57
N GLN A 97 19.25 16.53 -2.31
CA GLN A 97 18.00 16.07 -1.67
C GLN A 97 17.21 17.19 -0.97
N GLY A 98 17.74 18.43 -0.96
CA GLY A 98 17.10 19.58 -0.35
C GLY A 98 15.74 19.97 -0.96
N LEU A 99 14.96 20.77 -0.24
CA LEU A 99 13.69 21.32 -0.74
C LEU A 99 13.87 22.59 -1.56
N LEU A 100 14.92 23.39 -1.29
CA LEU A 100 15.21 24.65 -1.96
C LEU A 100 16.71 24.94 -1.89
N PRO A 101 17.28 25.68 -2.87
CA PRO A 101 16.65 26.06 -4.14
C PRO A 101 16.54 24.86 -5.11
N LEU A 102 15.45 24.77 -5.89
CA LEU A 102 15.25 23.73 -6.90
C LEU A 102 15.29 24.35 -8.31
N THR A 103 16.12 23.79 -9.18
CA THR A 103 16.08 24.16 -10.60
C THR A 103 14.93 23.43 -11.30
N ALA A 104 14.49 23.92 -12.47
CA ALA A 104 13.49 23.24 -13.29
C ALA A 104 13.95 21.82 -13.72
N ARG A 105 15.26 21.64 -13.91
CA ARG A 105 15.88 20.33 -14.20
C ARG A 105 15.72 19.38 -13.01
N ASP A 106 15.99 19.84 -11.79
CA ASP A 106 15.85 19.01 -10.58
C ASP A 106 14.41 18.58 -10.38
N LEU A 107 13.46 19.49 -10.60
CA LEU A 107 12.04 19.18 -10.54
C LEU A 107 11.64 18.15 -11.61
N GLY A 108 12.13 18.30 -12.84
CA GLY A 108 11.91 17.34 -13.93
C GLY A 108 12.46 15.96 -13.62
N LEU A 109 13.69 15.87 -13.09
CA LEU A 109 14.31 14.63 -12.63
C LEU A 109 13.50 13.97 -11.52
N ARG A 110 13.10 14.73 -10.50
CA ARG A 110 12.30 14.21 -9.37
C ARG A 110 10.93 13.73 -9.83
N ALA A 111 10.26 14.49 -10.70
CA ALA A 111 8.96 14.11 -11.27
C ALA A 111 9.08 12.83 -12.10
N TYR A 112 10.11 12.69 -12.93
CA TYR A 112 10.38 11.48 -13.68
C TYR A 112 10.62 10.28 -12.76
N VAL A 113 11.54 10.41 -11.79
CA VAL A 113 11.88 9.31 -10.87
C VAL A 113 10.66 8.90 -10.05
N ALA A 114 9.89 9.85 -9.52
CA ALA A 114 8.67 9.56 -8.77
C ALA A 114 7.60 8.90 -9.64
N GLY A 115 7.39 9.37 -10.87
CA GLY A 115 6.44 8.78 -11.81
C GLY A 115 6.83 7.37 -12.25
N ALA A 116 8.11 7.17 -12.57
CA ALA A 116 8.65 5.86 -12.92
C ALA A 116 8.52 4.89 -11.73
N TRP A 117 8.87 5.33 -10.52
CA TRP A 117 8.70 4.54 -9.30
C TRP A 117 7.25 4.15 -9.05
N LEU A 118 6.33 5.10 -9.26
CA LEU A 118 4.91 4.86 -9.06
C LEU A 118 4.39 3.77 -9.99
N VAL A 119 4.70 3.88 -11.29
CA VAL A 119 4.30 2.91 -12.31
C VAL A 119 4.94 1.55 -12.02
N ASP A 120 6.25 1.51 -11.81
CA ASP A 120 7.00 0.28 -11.59
C ASP A 120 6.48 -0.49 -10.38
N THR A 121 6.31 0.20 -9.24
CA THR A 121 5.78 -0.40 -8.01
C THR A 121 4.34 -0.89 -8.20
N SER A 122 3.50 -0.14 -8.91
CA SER A 122 2.11 -0.54 -9.14
C SER A 122 2.01 -1.80 -10.01
N VAL A 123 2.84 -1.88 -11.06
CA VAL A 123 2.90 -3.04 -11.94
C VAL A 123 3.48 -4.25 -11.21
N LEU A 124 4.58 -4.08 -10.46
CA LEU A 124 5.18 -5.15 -9.66
C LEU A 124 4.19 -5.74 -8.65
N LEU A 125 3.45 -4.90 -7.94
CA LEU A 125 2.45 -5.38 -6.97
C LEU A 125 1.29 -6.12 -7.65
N ALA A 126 0.88 -5.70 -8.86
CA ALA A 126 -0.11 -6.42 -9.65
C ALA A 126 0.41 -7.78 -10.13
N GLU A 127 1.64 -7.85 -10.63
CA GLU A 127 2.30 -9.11 -11.01
C GLU A 127 2.36 -10.09 -9.83
N VAL A 128 2.85 -9.63 -8.68
CA VAL A 128 2.99 -10.46 -7.47
C VAL A 128 1.63 -10.95 -6.99
N HIS A 129 0.59 -10.10 -7.03
CA HIS A 129 -0.76 -10.51 -6.69
C HIS A 129 -1.28 -11.61 -7.62
N ASP A 130 -1.08 -11.49 -8.94
CA ASP A 130 -1.52 -12.52 -9.88
C ASP A 130 -0.79 -13.84 -9.68
N ILE A 131 0.54 -13.80 -9.44
CA ILE A 131 1.34 -14.99 -9.12
C ILE A 131 0.81 -15.65 -7.85
N PHE A 132 0.60 -14.89 -6.76
CA PHE A 132 0.05 -15.46 -5.54
C PHE A 132 -1.35 -16.02 -5.74
N SER A 133 -2.23 -15.34 -6.48
CA SER A 133 -3.57 -15.85 -6.77
C SER A 133 -3.53 -17.21 -7.46
N ALA A 134 -2.60 -17.41 -8.40
CA ALA A 134 -2.42 -18.70 -9.07
C ALA A 134 -1.90 -19.77 -8.10
N VAL A 135 -0.92 -19.44 -7.26
CA VAL A 135 -0.37 -20.38 -6.26
C VAL A 135 -1.43 -20.80 -5.25
N PHE A 136 -2.15 -19.86 -4.65
CA PHE A 136 -3.13 -20.14 -3.60
C PHE A 136 -4.37 -20.90 -4.12
N VAL A 137 -4.86 -20.56 -5.32
CA VAL A 137 -6.06 -21.20 -5.89
C VAL A 137 -5.75 -22.54 -6.55
N TRP A 138 -4.64 -22.66 -7.30
CA TRP A 138 -4.37 -23.87 -8.09
C TRP A 138 -3.34 -24.80 -7.47
N ALA A 139 -2.18 -24.28 -7.02
CA ALA A 139 -1.12 -25.13 -6.50
C ALA A 139 -1.42 -25.65 -5.09
N LEU A 140 -2.03 -24.81 -4.26
CA LEU A 140 -2.31 -25.11 -2.85
C LEU A 140 -3.78 -25.45 -2.59
N ALA A 141 -4.69 -25.05 -3.49
CA ALA A 141 -6.13 -25.18 -3.34
C ALA A 141 -6.64 -24.67 -1.97
N TRP A 142 -6.03 -23.61 -1.45
CA TRP A 142 -6.41 -22.99 -0.17
C TRP A 142 -7.61 -22.05 -0.33
N ASP A 143 -7.71 -21.39 -1.48
CA ASP A 143 -8.72 -20.36 -1.71
C ASP A 143 -9.54 -20.66 -2.97
N ALA A 144 -10.78 -20.17 -3.01
CA ALA A 144 -11.60 -20.20 -4.21
C ALA A 144 -11.20 -19.10 -5.19
N ALA A 145 -11.25 -19.37 -6.51
CA ALA A 145 -10.99 -18.35 -7.54
C ALA A 145 -11.85 -17.09 -7.38
N ALA A 146 -13.10 -17.25 -6.92
CA ALA A 146 -14.03 -16.15 -6.68
C ALA A 146 -13.55 -15.15 -5.60
N GLU A 147 -12.76 -15.61 -4.62
CA GLU A 147 -12.20 -14.75 -3.56
C GLU A 147 -11.13 -13.81 -4.11
N TRP A 148 -10.36 -14.28 -5.09
CA TRP A 148 -9.32 -13.51 -5.79
C TRP A 148 -9.87 -12.72 -7.00
N MET A 149 -11.08 -13.03 -7.46
CA MET A 149 -11.82 -12.28 -8.49
C MET A 149 -12.75 -11.21 -7.89
N GLY A 150 -13.08 -11.33 -6.60
CA GLY A 150 -13.94 -10.40 -5.86
C GLY A 150 -13.25 -9.07 -5.48
N PRO A 151 -14.02 -8.00 -5.19
CA PRO A 151 -13.52 -6.63 -5.11
C PRO A 151 -12.80 -6.30 -3.78
N PRO A 152 -12.02 -5.18 -3.71
CA PRO A 152 -11.73 -4.20 -4.77
C PRO A 152 -10.40 -4.46 -5.49
N PRO A 153 -10.19 -3.87 -6.68
CA PRO A 153 -8.88 -3.87 -7.33
C PRO A 153 -7.79 -3.39 -6.35
N LEU A 154 -6.59 -3.98 -6.48
CA LEU A 154 -5.40 -3.64 -5.68
C LEU A 154 -5.20 -2.14 -5.55
N PHE A 155 -5.45 -1.43 -6.65
CA PHE A 155 -5.38 0.01 -6.79
C PHE A 155 -6.75 0.58 -7.16
N GLY A 156 -7.04 1.78 -6.66
CA GLY A 156 -8.15 2.59 -7.15
C GLY A 156 -7.86 3.16 -8.55
N ARG A 157 -8.71 4.08 -9.00
CA ARG A 157 -8.48 4.76 -10.28
C ARG A 157 -7.54 5.94 -10.08
N ILE A 158 -6.44 6.01 -10.85
CA ILE A 158 -5.44 7.09 -10.70
C ILE A 158 -6.03 8.51 -10.87
N ARG A 159 -7.06 8.66 -11.70
CA ARG A 159 -7.79 9.94 -11.88
C ARG A 159 -8.49 10.44 -10.61
N GLU A 160 -8.71 9.57 -9.63
CA GLU A 160 -9.32 9.92 -8.34
C GLU A 160 -8.27 10.43 -7.34
N ALA A 161 -6.97 10.24 -7.61
CA ALA A 161 -5.84 10.67 -6.79
C ALA A 161 -5.52 12.17 -6.93
N ARG A 162 -6.52 13.03 -6.73
CA ARG A 162 -6.42 14.49 -6.88
C ARG A 162 -5.70 15.24 -5.76
N SER A 163 -5.36 14.55 -4.67
CA SER A 163 -4.64 15.10 -3.52
C SER A 163 -3.83 13.98 -2.86
N VAL A 164 -2.89 14.32 -1.96
CA VAL A 164 -2.07 13.31 -1.27
C VAL A 164 -2.95 12.37 -0.45
N ARG A 165 -3.97 12.91 0.23
CA ARG A 165 -4.96 12.10 0.95
C ARG A 165 -5.73 11.14 0.04
N TRP A 166 -6.15 11.59 -1.14
CA TRP A 166 -6.86 10.72 -2.09
C TRP A 166 -5.93 9.68 -2.74
N PHE A 167 -4.68 10.06 -3.00
CA PHE A 167 -3.65 9.13 -3.45
C PHE A 167 -3.50 7.97 -2.48
N TRP A 168 -3.21 8.22 -1.20
CA TRP A 168 -3.00 7.16 -0.21
C TRP A 168 -4.28 6.45 0.23
N GLY A 169 -5.41 7.16 0.30
CA GLY A 169 -6.65 6.62 0.85
C GLY A 169 -7.58 5.93 -0.15
N VAL A 170 -7.47 6.25 -1.46
CA VAL A 170 -8.39 5.76 -2.50
C VAL A 170 -7.64 5.00 -3.59
N PHE A 171 -6.53 5.56 -4.08
CA PHE A 171 -5.79 4.97 -5.19
C PHE A 171 -4.78 3.91 -4.73
N TRP A 172 -3.96 4.20 -3.72
CA TRP A 172 -2.81 3.38 -3.36
C TRP A 172 -3.20 2.05 -2.72
N TYR A 173 -2.36 1.05 -2.95
CA TYR A 173 -2.47 -0.37 -2.58
C TYR A 173 -3.28 -0.63 -1.30
N ARG A 174 -4.44 -1.29 -1.40
CA ARG A 174 -5.38 -1.42 -0.26
C ARG A 174 -5.16 -2.62 0.66
N LEU A 175 -4.34 -3.60 0.26
CA LEU A 175 -4.22 -4.87 0.98
C LEU A 175 -3.69 -4.67 2.41
N HIS A 176 -2.72 -3.78 2.59
CA HIS A 176 -2.10 -3.54 3.89
C HIS A 176 -3.06 -2.91 4.91
N VAL A 177 -4.12 -2.24 4.45
CA VAL A 177 -5.05 -1.52 5.34
C VAL A 177 -5.74 -2.48 6.30
N ALA A 178 -6.21 -3.63 5.81
CA ALA A 178 -6.87 -4.64 6.64
C ALA A 178 -5.90 -5.23 7.67
N VAL A 179 -4.68 -5.56 7.22
CA VAL A 179 -3.63 -6.10 8.10
C VAL A 179 -3.27 -5.10 9.19
N PHE A 180 -2.98 -3.86 8.84
CA PHE A 180 -2.58 -2.84 9.81
C PHE A 180 -3.70 -2.51 10.80
N ASP A 181 -4.96 -2.55 10.34
CA ASP A 181 -6.11 -2.34 11.23
C ASP A 181 -6.28 -3.49 12.25
N ALA A 182 -6.06 -4.73 11.81
CA ALA A 182 -6.08 -5.89 12.69
C ALA A 182 -5.02 -5.77 13.81
N TYR A 183 -3.84 -5.23 13.48
CA TYR A 183 -2.75 -4.97 14.43
C TYR A 183 -2.88 -3.65 15.19
N MET A 184 -3.90 -2.82 14.93
CA MET A 184 -4.08 -1.56 15.65
C MET A 184 -4.39 -1.83 17.14
N PRO A 185 -3.63 -1.23 18.09
CA PRO A 185 -3.85 -1.44 19.52
C PRO A 185 -5.30 -1.16 19.94
N ALA A 186 -5.85 -2.01 20.81
CA ALA A 186 -7.25 -1.92 21.25
C ALA A 186 -7.61 -0.56 21.88
N VAL A 187 -6.64 0.13 22.49
CA VAL A 187 -6.83 1.49 23.04
C VAL A 187 -7.11 2.50 21.92
N LEU A 188 -6.39 2.41 20.79
CA LEU A 188 -6.60 3.27 19.64
C LEU A 188 -7.92 2.91 18.94
N ARG A 189 -8.21 1.61 18.76
CA ARG A 189 -9.51 1.14 18.22
C ARG A 189 -10.70 1.65 19.02
N ARG A 190 -10.66 1.58 20.36
CA ARG A 190 -11.74 2.07 21.22
C ARG A 190 -11.97 3.57 21.10
N ARG A 191 -10.90 4.36 20.97
CA ARG A 191 -10.99 5.81 20.73
C ARG A 191 -11.59 6.13 19.36
N VAL A 192 -11.36 5.28 18.36
CA VAL A 192 -11.98 5.41 17.04
C VAL A 192 -13.45 4.98 17.04
N ALA A 193 -13.80 3.94 17.79
CA ALA A 193 -15.12 3.31 17.76
C ALA A 193 -16.17 3.93 18.70
N SER A 194 -15.82 4.90 19.55
CA SER A 194 -16.72 5.45 20.58
C SER A 194 -17.19 6.88 20.28
N PRO A 195 -18.19 7.09 19.39
CA PRO A 195 -18.83 8.39 19.21
C PRO A 195 -19.85 8.63 20.33
N ARG A 196 -19.38 9.03 21.52
CA ARG A 196 -20.26 9.31 22.67
C ARG A 196 -21.08 10.59 22.41
N ASP A 197 -22.37 10.48 22.71
CA ASP A 197 -23.46 11.37 22.31
C ASP A 197 -23.28 12.84 22.80
N SER A 198 -23.00 13.77 21.89
CA SER A 198 -23.28 15.22 22.00
C SER A 198 -22.94 15.92 20.67
N SER A 199 -23.89 16.69 20.14
CA SER A 199 -24.00 17.05 18.71
C SER A 199 -22.86 17.91 18.13
N THR A 200 -22.14 18.68 18.94
CA THR A 200 -21.03 19.54 18.46
C THR A 200 -19.64 18.95 18.74
N ARG A 201 -19.48 18.16 19.81
CA ARG A 201 -18.22 17.42 20.08
C ARG A 201 -18.00 16.23 19.14
N ARG A 202 -19.05 15.77 18.45
CA ARG A 202 -19.01 14.61 17.54
C ARG A 202 -18.10 14.82 16.33
N SER A 203 -18.10 16.01 15.71
CA SER A 203 -17.31 16.24 14.49
C SER A 203 -15.80 16.26 14.73
N THR A 204 -15.35 16.90 15.82
CA THR A 204 -13.91 16.96 16.17
C THR A 204 -13.38 15.61 16.62
N MET A 205 -14.17 14.83 17.38
CA MET A 205 -13.78 13.48 17.79
C MET A 205 -13.68 12.51 16.62
N VAL A 206 -14.61 12.56 15.66
CA VAL A 206 -14.57 11.71 14.45
C VAL A 206 -13.35 12.04 13.59
N VAL A 207 -13.04 13.32 13.40
CA VAL A 207 -11.81 13.74 12.68
C VAL A 207 -10.57 13.29 13.43
N GLY A 208 -10.49 13.50 14.75
CA GLY A 208 -9.35 13.06 15.56
C GLY A 208 -9.12 11.55 15.50
N ALA A 209 -10.19 10.75 15.55
CA ALA A 209 -10.15 9.31 15.38
C ALA A 209 -9.62 8.90 13.99
N ALA A 210 -10.11 9.55 12.92
CA ALA A 210 -9.65 9.28 11.56
C ALA A 210 -8.16 9.65 11.37
N LEU A 211 -7.71 10.77 11.93
CA LEU A 211 -6.31 11.18 11.91
C LEU A 211 -5.42 10.19 12.66
N LEU A 212 -5.86 9.72 13.84
CA LEU A 212 -5.11 8.73 14.62
C LEU A 212 -4.98 7.39 13.90
N ARG A 213 -6.07 6.91 13.27
CA ARG A 213 -6.02 5.73 12.40
C ARG A 213 -5.05 5.95 11.24
N THR A 214 -5.09 7.13 10.61
CA THR A 214 -4.20 7.46 9.49
C THR A 214 -2.73 7.48 9.94
N LEU A 215 -2.42 8.10 11.08
CA LEU A 215 -1.08 8.08 11.68
C LEU A 215 -0.58 6.65 11.89
N TRP A 216 -1.44 5.77 12.42
CA TRP A 216 -1.11 4.35 12.61
C TRP A 216 -0.75 3.66 11.28
N MET A 217 -1.53 3.90 10.22
CA MET A 217 -1.23 3.32 8.90
C MET A 217 0.13 3.79 8.38
N PHE A 218 0.42 5.10 8.44
CA PHE A 218 1.71 5.65 8.00
C PHE A 218 2.89 5.15 8.84
N ALA A 219 2.72 5.02 10.16
CA ALA A 219 3.75 4.51 11.05
C ALA A 219 4.08 3.03 10.76
N MET A 220 3.07 2.18 10.59
CA MET A 220 3.27 0.77 10.24
C MET A 220 3.93 0.62 8.86
N SER A 221 3.53 1.42 7.87
CA SER A 221 4.21 1.46 6.57
C SER A 221 5.68 1.83 6.71
N ALA A 222 6.00 2.87 7.50
CA ALA A 222 7.39 3.27 7.73
C ALA A 222 8.21 2.13 8.35
N VAL A 223 7.68 1.46 9.38
CA VAL A 223 8.36 0.32 10.03
C VAL A 223 8.63 -0.81 9.06
N LEU A 224 7.66 -1.19 8.23
CA LEU A 224 7.85 -2.26 7.26
C LEU A 224 8.83 -1.87 6.15
N HIS A 225 8.83 -0.63 5.70
CA HIS A 225 9.79 -0.14 4.72
C HIS A 225 11.22 -0.04 5.28
N MET A 226 11.36 0.34 6.56
CA MET A 226 12.65 0.29 7.27
C MET A 226 13.16 -1.15 7.37
N ALA A 227 12.31 -2.09 7.75
CA ALA A 227 12.65 -3.51 7.83
C ALA A 227 13.01 -4.07 6.45
N ALA A 228 12.24 -3.76 5.41
CA ALA A 228 12.54 -4.17 4.03
C ALA A 228 13.87 -3.56 3.54
N SER A 229 14.13 -2.29 3.82
CA SER A 229 15.40 -1.64 3.46
C SER A 229 16.59 -2.27 4.18
N TRP A 230 16.43 -2.63 5.47
CA TRP A 230 17.44 -3.42 6.17
C TRP A 230 17.68 -4.73 5.45
N VAL A 231 16.63 -5.53 5.23
CA VAL A 231 16.78 -6.89 4.68
C VAL A 231 17.38 -6.87 3.28
N VAL A 232 16.96 -5.93 2.43
CA VAL A 232 17.40 -5.87 1.02
C VAL A 232 18.76 -5.19 0.88
N VAL A 233 19.04 -4.13 1.63
CA VAL A 233 20.21 -3.27 1.41
C VAL A 233 21.24 -3.35 2.55
N GLY A 234 20.91 -4.02 3.65
CA GLY A 234 21.78 -4.10 4.83
C GLY A 234 21.86 -2.80 5.63
N THR A 235 21.09 -1.77 5.25
CA THR A 235 21.14 -0.44 5.89
C THR A 235 19.78 -0.08 6.47
N LEU A 236 19.79 0.34 7.73
CA LEU A 236 18.66 0.98 8.38
C LEU A 236 18.52 2.42 7.87
N ASN A 237 17.85 2.62 6.73
CA ASN A 237 17.47 3.96 6.28
C ASN A 237 16.26 4.52 7.07
N ALA A 238 16.34 4.46 8.40
CA ALA A 238 15.22 4.78 9.28
C ALA A 238 14.76 6.24 9.13
N LYS A 239 15.73 7.15 9.05
CA LYS A 239 15.48 8.58 8.88
C LYS A 239 14.68 8.84 7.60
N GLY A 240 15.15 8.37 6.45
CA GLY A 240 14.50 8.63 5.16
C GLY A 240 13.07 8.09 5.09
N GLU A 241 12.86 6.86 5.54
CA GLU A 241 11.53 6.24 5.54
C GLU A 241 10.56 6.96 6.50
N LEU A 242 11.00 7.27 7.72
CA LEU A 242 10.18 8.02 8.68
C LEU A 242 9.81 9.41 8.16
N PHE A 243 10.77 10.16 7.62
CA PHE A 243 10.48 11.47 7.03
C PHE A 243 9.50 11.39 5.87
N PHE A 244 9.63 10.37 5.00
CA PHE A 244 8.71 10.18 3.89
C PHE A 244 7.28 9.92 4.37
N PHE A 245 7.06 8.91 5.23
CA PHE A 245 5.71 8.54 5.66
C PHE A 245 5.10 9.58 6.61
N LEU A 246 5.86 10.13 7.56
CA LEU A 246 5.34 11.16 8.46
C LEU A 246 5.11 12.49 7.73
N GLY A 247 5.95 12.83 6.75
CA GLY A 247 5.72 14.00 5.89
C GLY A 247 4.40 13.89 5.12
N ASN A 248 4.14 12.74 4.50
CA ASN A 248 2.86 12.48 3.82
C ASN A 248 1.67 12.52 4.79
N TYR A 249 1.82 11.98 6.01
CA TYR A 249 0.80 12.10 7.05
C TYR A 249 0.48 13.56 7.39
N VAL A 250 1.50 14.41 7.60
CA VAL A 250 1.32 15.83 7.89
C VAL A 250 0.57 16.52 6.75
N VAL A 251 0.92 16.25 5.49
CA VAL A 251 0.19 16.82 4.33
C VAL A 251 -1.28 16.36 4.34
N CYS A 252 -1.55 15.09 4.63
CA CYS A 252 -2.93 14.58 4.73
C CYS A 252 -3.73 15.26 5.86
N VAL A 253 -3.08 15.56 6.99
CA VAL A 253 -3.69 16.30 8.11
C VAL A 253 -4.05 17.72 7.67
N VAL A 254 -3.12 18.44 7.02
CA VAL A 254 -3.34 19.80 6.52
C VAL A 254 -4.50 19.82 5.51
N GLU A 255 -4.52 18.89 4.54
CA GLU A 255 -5.64 18.76 3.59
C GLU A 255 -6.97 18.51 4.30
N THR A 256 -6.97 17.68 5.36
CA THR A 256 -8.19 17.36 6.12
C THR A 256 -8.70 18.55 6.92
N VAL A 257 -7.82 19.28 7.61
CA VAL A 257 -8.20 20.47 8.39
C VAL A 257 -8.72 21.58 7.47
N ASN A 258 -8.08 21.81 6.33
CA ASN A 258 -8.50 22.81 5.35
C ASN A 258 -9.90 22.51 4.77
N LEU A 259 -10.22 21.23 4.54
CA LEU A 259 -11.54 20.82 4.08
C LEU A 259 -12.62 21.03 5.14
N VAL A 260 -12.32 20.76 6.41
CA VAL A 260 -13.28 20.95 7.52
C VAL A 260 -13.49 22.43 7.83
N GLY A 261 -12.46 23.27 7.69
CA GLY A 261 -12.54 24.72 7.91
C GLY A 261 -13.19 25.51 6.78
N SER A 262 -13.42 24.88 5.62
CA SER A 262 -14.00 25.56 4.45
C SER A 262 -15.51 25.84 4.68
N PRO A 263 -16.01 27.08 4.49
CA PRO A 263 -17.41 27.46 4.73
C PRO A 263 -18.46 26.61 4.00
N GLY A 264 -18.09 25.93 2.91
CA GLY A 264 -18.98 25.03 2.15
C GLY A 264 -19.25 23.66 2.81
N TRP A 265 -18.45 23.25 3.80
CA TRP A 265 -18.59 21.92 4.43
C TRP A 265 -19.88 21.80 5.26
N SER A 266 -20.26 22.86 5.97
CA SER A 266 -21.49 22.90 6.78
C SER A 266 -22.74 22.67 5.92
N ASN A 267 -22.81 23.30 4.73
CA ASN A 267 -23.95 23.20 3.81
C ASN A 267 -24.07 21.84 3.09
N ALA A 268 -22.96 21.14 2.84
CA ALA A 268 -23.02 19.81 2.22
C ALA A 268 -23.52 18.72 3.18
N SER A 269 -23.26 18.88 4.50
CA SER A 269 -23.63 17.92 5.54
C SER A 269 -25.12 17.97 5.92
N SER A 270 -25.80 19.09 5.67
CA SER A 270 -27.25 19.24 5.85
C SER A 270 -28.02 18.63 4.67
N ASN A 271 -27.55 18.83 3.44
CA ASN A 271 -28.25 18.36 2.23
C ASN A 271 -28.24 16.83 2.06
N ARG A 272 -27.18 16.16 2.53
CA ARG A 272 -27.08 14.69 2.49
C ARG A 272 -27.94 13.97 3.54
N ARG A 273 -28.43 14.69 4.56
CA ARG A 273 -29.34 14.14 5.59
C ARG A 273 -30.82 14.21 5.16
N GLY A 274 -31.21 15.20 4.37
CA GLY A 274 -32.60 15.32 3.87
C GLY A 274 -32.95 14.32 2.76
N THR A 275 -31.95 13.75 2.08
CA THR A 275 -32.17 12.81 0.97
C THR A 275 -32.33 11.35 1.42
N MET A 276 -31.93 11.00 2.64
CA MET A 276 -32.12 9.64 3.20
C MET A 276 -33.43 9.46 3.97
N SER A 277 -34.23 10.52 4.20
CA SER A 277 -35.53 10.40 4.89
C SER A 277 -36.72 10.18 3.96
N ASN A 278 -36.51 10.16 2.64
CA ASN A 278 -37.57 10.04 1.63
C ASN A 278 -37.46 8.74 0.81
N SER A 279 -36.94 7.66 1.38
CA SER A 279 -36.80 6.35 0.74
C SER A 279 -37.37 5.25 1.62
#